data_AF-A0A3N5NQU8-F1
#
_entry.id   AF-A0A3N5NQU8-F1
#
_cell.length_a   1.000
_cell.length_b   1.000
_cell.length_c   1.000
_cell.angle_alpha   90.00
_cell.angle_beta   90.00
_cell.angle_gamma   90.00
#
_symmetry.space_group_name_H-M   'P 1'
#
loop_
_entity.id
_entity.type
_entity.pdbx_description
1 polymer ?
#
loop_
_entity_poly.entity_id
_entity_poly.type
_entity_poly.pdbx_seq_one_letter_code
_entity_poly.pdbx_strand_id
1 'polypeptide(L)' 'TVVSIERGGAVLIPDGGTEILPEDQLTIFCQTDLDKEVRMKFADRSDLTG' A
#
# COMPACT_ATOMS: atom_id res chain seq x y z
N THR A 1 10.18 -0.80 -2.59
CA THR A 1 10.19 -1.85 -1.55
C THR A 1 9.15 -1.55 -0.51
N VAL A 2 8.27 -2.51 -0.18
CA VAL A 2 7.37 -2.38 0.98
C VAL A 2 8.21 -2.64 2.23
N VAL A 3 8.20 -1.70 3.17
CA VAL A 3 8.99 -1.76 4.40
C VAL A 3 8.16 -2.33 5.53
N SER A 4 6.89 -1.93 5.63
CA SER A 4 5.97 -2.41 6.65
C SER A 4 4.51 -2.24 6.23
N ILE A 5 3.65 -3.02 6.87
CA ILE A 5 2.20 -2.92 6.80
C ILE A 5 1.69 -2.60 8.21
N GLU A 6 0.89 -1.56 8.38
CA GLU A 6 0.12 -1.33 9.60
C GLU A 6 -1.31 -1.83 9.38
N ARG A 7 -1.76 -2.75 10.25
CA ARG A 7 -3.07 -3.38 10.19
C ARG A 7 -3.64 -3.47 11.60
N GLY A 8 -4.74 -2.77 11.84
CA GLY A 8 -5.43 -2.78 13.14
C GLY A 8 -4.53 -2.38 14.31
N GLY A 9 -3.60 -1.44 14.12
CA GLY A 9 -2.65 -0.99 15.14
C GLY A 9 -1.42 -1.87 15.32
N ALA A 10 -1.27 -2.96 14.57
CA ALA A 10 -0.08 -3.81 14.58
C ALA A 10 0.80 -3.55 13.35
N VAL A 11 2.11 -3.65 13.52
CA VAL A 11 3.08 -3.53 12.42
C VAL A 11 3.56 -4.92 11.99
N LEU A 12 3.41 -5.22 10.69
CA LEU A 12 3.87 -6.45 10.05
C LEU A 12 5.04 -6.15 9.11
N ILE A 13 6.03 -7.05 9.09
CA ILE A 13 7.16 -7.00 8.14
C ILE A 13 6.92 -8.03 7.04
N PRO A 14 6.71 -7.61 5.79
CA PRO A 14 6.37 -8.53 4.72
C PRO A 14 7.58 -9.38 4.27
N ASP A 15 7.33 -10.67 4.02
CA ASP A 15 8.35 -11.68 3.67
C ASP A 15 8.19 -12.24 2.24
N GLY A 16 7.38 -11.57 1.41
CA GLY A 16 7.05 -12.00 0.05
C GLY A 16 5.85 -12.96 -0.04
N GLY A 17 5.47 -13.64 1.04
CA GLY A 17 4.21 -14.38 1.16
C GLY A 17 3.08 -13.58 1.79
N THR A 18 3.38 -12.39 2.29
CA THR A 18 2.43 -11.52 2.99
C THR A 18 1.39 -10.94 2.04
N GLU A 19 0.12 -11.24 2.31
CA GLU A 19 -1.02 -10.71 1.56
C GLU A 19 -1.42 -9.31 2.06
N ILE A 20 -1.61 -8.39 1.10
CA ILE A 20 -2.12 -7.03 1.33
C ILE A 20 -3.65 -7.09 1.28
N LEU A 21 -4.29 -6.57 2.32
CA LEU A 21 -5.74 -6.59 2.50
C LEU A 21 -6.32 -5.17 2.43
N PRO A 22 -7.65 -5.02 2.24
CA PRO A 22 -8.31 -3.73 2.40
C PRO A 22 -7.96 -3.08 3.75
N GLU A 23 -7.89 -1.75 3.77
CA GLU A 23 -7.59 -0.92 4.94
C GLU A 23 -6.13 -1.00 5.47
N ASP A 24 -5.28 -1.85 4.87
CA ASP A 24 -3.85 -1.85 5.18
C ASP A 24 -3.20 -0.50 4.88
N GLN A 25 -2.40 -0.01 5.82
CA GLN A 25 -1.53 1.14 5.59
C GLN A 25 -0.12 0.69 5.26
N LEU A 26 0.30 0.93 4.02
CA LEU A 26 1.59 0.50 3.49
C LEU A 26 2.64 1.61 3.65
N THR A 27 3.77 1.29 4.27
CA THR A 27 4.97 2.12 4.17
C THR A 27 5.86 1.58 3.06
N ILE A 28 6.08 2.40 2.03
CA ILE A 28 6.84 2.01 0.84
C ILE A 28 8.02 2.94 0.69
N PHE A 29 9.22 2.35 0.64
CA PHE A 29 10.42 3.06 0.21
C PHE A 29 10.58 2.90 -1.30
N CYS A 30 10.45 3.99 -2.04
CA CYS A 30 10.59 4.02 -3.49
C CYS A 30 11.29 5.30 -3.96
N GLN A 31 11.82 5.25 -5.19
CA GLN A 31 12.33 6.45 -5.86
C GLN A 31 11.18 7.37 -6.21
N THR A 32 11.43 8.68 -6.17
CA THR A 32 10.43 9.74 -6.24
C THR A 32 9.53 9.66 -7.47
N ASP A 33 10.01 9.13 -8.60
CA ASP A 33 9.22 9.07 -9.83
C ASP A 33 8.20 7.91 -9.86
N LEU A 34 8.30 6.94 -8.93
CA LEU A 34 7.39 5.80 -8.81
C LEU A 34 6.24 6.02 -7.83
N ASP A 35 6.26 7.12 -7.06
CA ASP A 35 5.27 7.37 -6.00
C ASP A 35 3.84 7.48 -6.57
N LYS A 36 3.69 8.17 -7.72
CA LYS A 36 2.42 8.35 -8.42
C LYS A 36 1.86 7.04 -8.96
N GLU A 37 2.70 6.20 -9.55
CA GLU A 37 2.26 4.91 -10.12
C GLU A 37 1.75 3.99 -9.02
N VAL A 38 2.47 3.93 -7.89
CA VAL A 38 2.05 3.15 -6.72
C VAL A 38 0.73 3.68 -6.18
N ARG A 39 0.58 5.00 -6.00
CA ARG A 39 -0.68 5.59 -5.55
C ARG A 39 -1.85 5.25 -6.47
N MET A 40 -1.67 5.34 -7.79
CA MET A 40 -2.73 5.01 -8.76
C MET A 40 -3.13 3.53 -8.71
N LYS A 41 -2.19 2.63 -8.42
CA LYS A 41 -2.47 1.19 -8.35
C LYS A 41 -3.31 0.80 -7.13
N PHE A 42 -3.21 1.57 -6.05
CA PHE A 42 -3.92 1.36 -4.80
C PHE A 42 -5.01 2.40 -4.52
N ALA A 43 -5.27 3.32 -5.45
CA ALA A 43 -6.36 4.26 -5.36
C ALA A 43 -7.70 3.53 -5.54
N ASP A 44 -8.64 3.81 -4.65
CA ASP A 44 -10.00 3.29 -4.76
C ASP A 44 -10.68 3.87 -6.02
N ARG A 45 -11.39 3.03 -6.78
CA ARG A 45 -12.09 3.43 -8.02
C ARG A 45 -13.49 3.95 -7.77
N SER A 46 -13.92 4.06 -6.52
CA SER A 46 -15.23 4.57 -6.11
C SER A 46 -15.42 6.07 -6.45
N ASP A 47 -14.34 6.81 -6.70
CA ASP A 47 -14.37 8.23 -7.10
C ASP A 47 -14.78 8.49 -8.57
N LEU A 48 -14.82 7.44 -9.41
CA LEU A 48 -15.07 7.54 -10.87
C LEU A 48 -16.53 7.29 -11.30
N THR A 49 -17.44 7.10 -10.34
CA THR A 49 -18.89 6.91 -10.60
C THR A 49 -19.77 8.05 -10.07
N GLY A 50 -19.20 9.24 -9.88
CA GLY A 50 -19.95 10.47 -9.57
C GLY A 50 -20.56 11.14 -10.80
#